data_AF-A0A0C9ZBV0-F1
#
_entry.id   AF-A0A0C9ZBV0-F1
#
_cell.length_a   1.000
_cell.length_b   1.000
_cell.length_c   1.000
_cell.angle_alpha   90.00
_cell.angle_beta   90.00
_cell.angle_gamma   90.00
#
_symmetry.space_group_name_H-M   'P 1'
#
loop_
_entity.id
_entity.type
_entity.pdbx_description
1 polymer ?
#
loop_
_entity_poly.entity_id
_entity_poly.type
_entity_poly.pdbx_seq_one_letter_code
_entity_poly.pdbx_strand_id
1 'polypeptide(L)' 'MVKYISASELANVILSDKKPWKDYLIVDVRDEDWIGGNIKGSYHVPSKSFLNEVDKLVKDTKDIPMVVFHCRYSQER' A
#
# COMPACT_ATOMS: atom_id res chain seq x y z
N MET A 1 14.24 -9.18 0.38
CA MET A 1 13.87 -9.45 -1.02
C MET A 1 12.43 -9.03 -1.19
N VAL A 2 12.14 -8.11 -2.11
CA VAL A 2 10.76 -7.67 -2.40
C VAL A 2 10.05 -8.72 -3.26
N LYS A 3 8.74 -8.86 -3.11
CA LYS A 3 7.90 -9.77 -3.89
C LYS A 3 6.78 -8.98 -4.56
N TYR A 4 6.48 -9.33 -5.79
CA TYR A 4 5.30 -8.82 -6.49
C TYR A 4 4.08 -9.68 -6.15
N ILE A 5 2.91 -9.06 -6.20
CA ILE A 5 1.60 -9.69 -6.01
C ILE A 5 0.71 -9.31 -7.19
N SER A 6 -0.09 -10.24 -7.70
CA SER A 6 -1.07 -9.95 -8.74
C SER A 6 -2.32 -9.28 -8.17
N ALA A 7 -3.09 -8.60 -9.03
CA ALA A 7 -4.35 -7.98 -8.63
C ALA A 7 -5.35 -9.00 -8.06
N SER A 8 -5.44 -10.19 -8.65
CA SER A 8 -6.34 -11.25 -8.19
C SER A 8 -5.96 -11.80 -6.81
N GLU A 9 -4.66 -11.98 -6.55
CA GLU A 9 -4.17 -12.41 -5.24
C GLU A 9 -4.44 -11.36 -4.16
N LEU A 10 -4.21 -10.07 -4.46
CA LEU A 10 -4.52 -8.99 -3.54
C LEU A 10 -6.02 -8.88 -3.28
N ALA A 11 -6.85 -9.04 -4.32
CA ALA A 11 -8.31 -9.06 -4.16
C ALA A 11 -8.77 -10.19 -3.24
N ASN A 12 -8.19 -11.39 -3.37
CA ASN A 12 -8.49 -12.51 -2.46
C ASN A 12 -8.10 -12.20 -1.00
N VAL A 13 -7.00 -11.47 -0.77
CA VAL A 13 -6.64 -11.00 0.57
C VAL A 13 -7.69 -10.04 1.11
N ILE A 14 -8.10 -9.03 0.32
CA ILE A 14 -9.08 -8.02 0.72
C ILE A 14 -10.47 -8.62 1.02
N LEU A 15 -10.87 -9.63 0.24
CA LEU A 15 -12.18 -10.28 0.36
C LEU A 15 -12.22 -11.41 1.41
N SER A 16 -11.09 -11.72 2.05
CA SER A 16 -11.00 -12.71 3.14
C SER A 16 -11.34 -12.11 4.51
N ASP A 17 -11.20 -12.90 5.58
CA ASP A 17 -11.37 -12.45 6.97
C ASP A 17 -10.19 -11.61 7.51
N LYS A 18 -9.15 -11.39 6.70
CA LYS A 18 -8.00 -10.56 7.06
C LYS A 18 -8.41 -9.10 7.22
N LYS A 19 -7.79 -8.41 8.18
CA LYS A 19 -8.13 -7.04 8.55
C LYS A 19 -7.05 -6.04 8.09
N PRO A 20 -7.44 -4.93 7.45
CA PRO A 20 -6.54 -3.80 7.22
C PRO A 20 -5.91 -3.31 8.54
N TRP A 21 -4.68 -2.81 8.49
CA TRP A 21 -3.92 -2.31 9.66
C TRP A 21 -3.64 -3.36 10.74
N LYS A 22 -3.89 -4.64 10.47
CA LYS A 22 -3.56 -5.76 11.36
C LYS A 22 -2.87 -6.89 10.60
N ASP A 23 -3.54 -7.42 9.59
CA ASP A 23 -3.07 -8.57 8.82
C ASP A 23 -2.44 -8.16 7.49
N TYR A 24 -2.89 -7.03 6.94
CA TYR A 24 -2.32 -6.43 5.74
C TYR A 24 -2.50 -4.90 5.71
N LEU A 25 -1.71 -4.23 4.87
CA LEU A 25 -1.87 -2.83 4.52
C LEU A 25 -1.53 -2.63 3.05
N ILE A 26 -2.30 -1.78 2.38
CA ILE A 26 -2.03 -1.34 1.02
C ILE A 26 -1.58 0.11 1.11
N VAL A 27 -0.37 0.40 0.62
CA VAL A 27 0.19 1.75 0.58
C VAL A 27 0.14 2.24 -0.87
N ASP A 28 -0.72 3.21 -1.11
CA ASP A 28 -0.86 3.87 -2.41
C ASP A 28 0.10 5.06 -2.44
N VAL A 29 1.13 4.99 -3.28
CA VAL A 29 2.15 6.05 -3.39
C VAL A 29 1.91 7.01 -4.55
N ARG A 30 0.67 7.05 -5.07
CA ARG A 30 0.30 8.00 -6.12
C ARG A 30 0.34 9.46 -5.64
N ASP A 31 0.69 10.39 -6.52
CA ASP A 31 0.74 11.83 -6.22
C ASP A 31 -0.56 12.48 -6.72
N GLU A 32 -0.51 13.37 -7.72
CA GLU A 32 -1.72 13.97 -8.32
C GLU A 32 -2.62 12.93 -9.00
N ASP A 33 -2.03 11.81 -9.43
CA ASP A 33 -2.71 10.71 -10.12
C ASP A 33 -3.44 9.73 -9.19
N TRP A 34 -3.58 10.09 -7.91
CA TRP A 34 -4.40 9.36 -6.94
C TRP A 34 -5.91 9.57 -7.15
N ILE A 35 -6.31 10.74 -7.67
CA ILE A 35 -7.71 11.11 -7.91
C ILE A 35 -8.36 10.19 -8.97
N GLY A 36 -9.63 9.87 -8.77
CA GLY A 36 -10.43 9.06 -9.71
C GLY A 36 -10.71 7.62 -9.25
N GLY A 37 -10.17 7.22 -8.09
CA GLY A 37 -10.46 5.94 -7.46
C GLY A 37 -9.24 5.37 -6.73
N ASN A 38 -9.48 4.71 -5.60
CA ASN A 38 -8.45 4.06 -4.80
C ASN A 38 -8.98 2.75 -4.20
N ILE A 39 -8.05 1.90 -3.76
CA ILE A 39 -8.40 0.63 -3.13
C ILE A 39 -8.96 0.94 -1.74
N LYS A 40 -10.14 0.40 -1.42
CA LYS A 40 -10.80 0.60 -0.13
C LYS A 40 -9.89 0.13 1.01
N GLY A 41 -9.67 1.01 1.99
CA GLY A 41 -8.80 0.73 3.15
C GLY A 41 -7.31 0.87 2.89
N SER A 42 -6.90 1.38 1.72
CA SER A 42 -5.51 1.76 1.46
C SER A 42 -5.10 3.00 2.28
N TYR A 43 -3.80 3.10 2.54
CA TYR A 43 -3.16 4.27 3.12
C TYR A 43 -2.45 5.05 2.02
N HIS A 44 -2.86 6.29 1.81
CA HIS A 44 -2.27 7.16 0.79
C HIS A 44 -1.03 7.87 1.35
N VAL A 45 0.12 7.59 0.75
CA VAL A 45 1.42 8.18 1.13
C VAL A 45 2.12 8.62 -0.16
N PRO A 46 1.89 9.84 -0.66
CA PRO A 46 2.46 10.32 -1.90
C PRO A 46 3.99 10.14 -1.96
N SER A 47 4.50 9.65 -3.08
CA SER A 47 5.94 9.47 -3.28
C SER A 47 6.73 10.77 -3.09
N LYS A 48 6.16 11.93 -3.46
CA LYS A 48 6.83 13.24 -3.31
C LYS A 48 7.15 13.60 -1.85
N SER A 49 6.39 13.10 -0.88
CA SER A 49 6.63 13.32 0.55
C SER A 49 7.34 12.15 1.24
N PHE A 50 7.69 11.09 0.49
CA PHE A 50 8.13 9.83 1.06
C PHE A 50 9.37 9.97 1.95
N LEU A 51 10.37 10.76 1.55
CA LEU A 51 11.60 10.97 2.35
C LEU A 51 11.32 11.56 3.74
N ASN A 52 10.27 12.35 3.89
CA ASN A 52 9.90 12.96 5.17
C ASN A 52 9.00 12.04 6.01
N GLU A 53 8.25 11.15 5.36
CA GLU A 53 7.22 10.30 5.97
C GLU A 53 7.70 8.86 6.21
N VAL A 54 8.82 8.44 5.62
CA VAL A 54 9.25 7.03 5.61
C VAL A 54 9.47 6.47 7.02
N ASP A 55 10.09 7.25 7.92
CA ASP A 55 10.35 6.79 9.28
C ASP A 55 9.03 6.57 10.05
N LYS A 56 8.06 7.46 9.86
CA LYS A 56 6.72 7.33 10.41
C LYS A 56 6.00 6.13 9.81
N LEU A 57 6.05 5.97 8.49
CA LEU A 57 5.43 4.86 7.79
C LEU A 57 6.00 3.52 8.27
N VAL A 58 7.32 3.39 8.41
CA VAL A 58 7.97 2.19 8.95
C VAL A 58 7.51 1.94 10.38
N LYS A 59 7.51 2.97 11.24
CA LYS A 59 7.07 2.85 12.64
C LYS A 59 5.62 2.38 12.76
N ASP A 60 4.73 2.94 11.94
CA ASP A 60 3.29 2.68 11.98
C ASP A 60 2.94 1.31 11.37
N THR A 61 3.81 0.75 10.51
CA THR A 61 3.53 -0.49 9.77
C THR A 61 4.38 -1.68 10.20
N LYS A 62 5.33 -1.49 11.13
CA LYS A 62 6.31 -2.52 11.54
C LYS A 62 5.71 -3.86 11.98
N ASP A 63 4.50 -3.85 12.54
CA ASP A 63 3.84 -5.04 13.09
C ASP A 63 2.83 -5.66 12.09
N ILE A 64 2.68 -5.06 10.89
CA ILE A 64 1.76 -5.54 9.86
C ILE A 64 2.46 -6.58 8.99
N PRO A 65 1.98 -7.84 8.95
CA PRO A 65 2.70 -8.93 8.26
C PRO A 65 2.86 -8.75 6.75
N MET A 66 1.94 -8.03 6.11
CA MET A 66 1.90 -7.84 4.66
C MET A 66 1.66 -6.37 4.33
N VAL A 67 2.67 -5.69 3.79
CA VAL A 67 2.55 -4.32 3.28
C VAL A 67 2.74 -4.33 1.77
N VAL A 68 1.71 -3.91 1.04
CA VAL A 68 1.68 -3.91 -0.43
C VAL A 68 1.75 -2.47 -0.93
N PHE A 69 2.84 -2.12 -1.59
CA PHE A 69 2.99 -0.83 -2.24
C PHE A 69 2.48 -0.90 -3.68
N HIS A 70 1.78 0.14 -4.13
CA HIS A 70 1.46 0.29 -5.54
C HIS A 70 1.47 1.76 -5.96
N CYS A 71 1.67 1.99 -7.26
CA CYS A 71 1.45 3.28 -7.87
C CYS A 71 0.49 3.15 -9.06
N ARG A 72 0.57 4.06 -10.04
CA ARG A 72 -0.26 4.00 -11.24
C ARG A 72 0.08 2.81 -12.14
N TYR A 73 1.37 2.56 -12.37
CA TYR A 73 1.83 1.47 -13.24
C TYR A 73 2.67 0.41 -12.52
N SER A 74 3.07 0.66 -11.27
CA SER A 74 3.93 -0.20 -10.45
C SER A 74 5.23 -0.63 -11.14
N GLN A 75 5.79 0.26 -11.98
CA GLN A 75 7.07 0.08 -12.68
C GLN A 75 8.17 0.89 -12.00
N GLU A 76 7.86 2.13 -11.64
CA GLU A 76 8.72 3.04 -10.91
C GLU A 76 7.85 3.77 -9.87
N ARG A 77 8.38 3.86 -8.65
CA ARG A 77 8.16 4.91 -7.63
C ARG A 77 8.95 4.58 -6.37
#